data_AF-A0A1N7DXG0-F1
#
_entry.id   AF-A0A1N7DXG0-F1
#
_cell.length_a   1.000
_cell.length_b   1.000
_cell.length_c   1.000
_cell.angle_alpha   90.00
_cell.angle_beta   90.00
_cell.angle_gamma   90.00
#
_symmetry.space_group_name_H-M   'P 1'
#
loop_
_entity.id
_entity.type
_entity.pdbx_description
1 polymer ?
#
loop_
_entity_poly.entity_id
_entity_poly.type
_entity_poly.pdbx_seq_one_letter_code
_entity_poly.pdbx_strand_id
1 'polypeptide(L)'
;MFKHNTVTAGTIYGAILPAISLFIFLYLLKGNFLLFNKPGTPYLIAIGLNLLIIRWYGKKKMDKAVIGIAAVTFMFMIAIFVFKLQPIR
;
A
#
# COMPACT_ATOMS: atom_id res chain seq x y z
N MET A 1 -10.01 -7.69 24.66
CA MET A 1 -8.82 -8.04 23.86
C MET A 1 -9.26 -8.10 22.40
N PHE A 2 -8.94 -7.11 21.56
CA PHE A 2 -9.37 -7.09 20.16
C PHE A 2 -8.75 -8.32 19.45
N LYS A 3 -9.57 -9.32 19.13
CA LYS A 3 -9.15 -10.61 18.53
C LYS A 3 -8.37 -10.45 17.21
N HIS A 4 -8.42 -9.26 16.62
CA HIS A 4 -7.77 -8.87 15.37
C HIS A 4 -6.51 -7.99 15.54
N ASN A 5 -6.04 -7.73 16.78
CA ASN A 5 -4.76 -7.02 16.98
C ASN A 5 -3.57 -7.99 16.87
N THR A 6 -3.40 -8.58 15.69
CA THR A 6 -2.26 -9.43 15.36
C THR A 6 -1.51 -8.84 14.17
N VAL A 7 -0.21 -9.12 14.10
CA VAL A 7 0.62 -8.68 12.97
C VAL A 7 0.05 -9.24 11.68
N THR A 8 -0.33 -10.51 11.66
CA THR A 8 -0.92 -11.19 10.50
C THR A 8 -2.19 -10.51 10.00
N ALA A 9 -3.11 -10.14 10.90
CA ALA A 9 -4.32 -9.43 10.51
C ALA A 9 -3.97 -8.07 9.89
N GLY A 10 -3.05 -7.33 10.52
CA GLY A 10 -2.51 -6.08 9.97
C GLY A 10 -1.90 -6.24 8.58
N THR A 11 -1.09 -7.28 8.36
CA THR A 11 -0.49 -7.59 7.06
C THR A 11 -1.56 -7.83 5.99
N ILE A 12 -2.59 -8.61 6.31
CA ILE A 12 -3.70 -8.87 5.37
C ILE A 12 -4.41 -7.56 5.04
N TYR A 13 -4.81 -6.77 6.05
CA TYR A 13 -5.50 -5.50 5.82
C TYR A 13 -4.65 -4.49 5.04
N GLY A 14 -3.36 -4.41 5.35
CA GLY A 14 -2.42 -3.53 4.67
C GLY A 14 -2.07 -3.95 3.24
N ALA A 15 -2.29 -5.21 2.87
CA ALA A 15 -2.05 -5.70 1.52
C ALA A 15 -3.20 -5.42 0.55
N ILE A 16 -4.42 -5.20 1.04
CA ILE A 16 -5.62 -5.02 0.21
C ILE A 16 -5.46 -3.83 -0.75
N LEU A 17 -5.11 -2.65 -0.23
CA LEU A 17 -4.96 -1.43 -1.05
C LEU A 17 -3.82 -1.54 -2.09
N PRO A 18 -2.59 -1.96 -1.70
CA PRO A 18 -1.52 -2.27 -2.64
C PRO A 18 -1.94 -3.27 -3.73
N ALA A 19 -2.58 -4.37 -3.34
CA ALA A 19 -3.00 -5.43 -4.27
C ALA A 19 -4.06 -4.93 -5.27
N ILE A 20 -5.05 -4.16 -4.80
CA ILE A 20 -6.04 -3.54 -5.68
C ILE A 20 -5.36 -2.59 -6.66
N SER A 21 -4.40 -1.77 -6.21
CA SER A 21 -3.67 -0.89 -7.11
C SER A 21 -2.86 -1.67 -8.15
N LEU A 22 -2.18 -2.75 -7.76
CA LEU A 22 -1.49 -3.61 -8.73
C LEU A 22 -2.47 -4.24 -9.71
N PHE A 23 -3.58 -4.81 -9.24
CA PHE A 23 -4.55 -5.48 -10.10
C PHE A 23 -5.17 -4.52 -11.13
N ILE A 24 -5.61 -3.34 -10.68
CA ILE A 24 -6.21 -2.34 -11.57
C ILE A 24 -5.16 -1.84 -12.59
N PHE A 25 -4.00 -1.37 -12.14
CA PHE A 25 -3.05 -0.69 -13.03
C PHE A 25 -2.22 -1.63 -13.90
N LEU A 26 -1.92 -2.83 -13.42
CA LEU A 26 -1.16 -3.84 -14.17
C LEU A 26 -2.07 -4.63 -15.12
N TYR A 27 -3.24 -5.06 -14.64
CA TYR A 27 -4.10 -6.00 -15.36
C TYR A 27 -5.22 -5.32 -16.15
N LEU A 28 -5.93 -4.38 -15.54
CA LEU A 28 -7.09 -3.74 -16.17
C LEU A 28 -6.67 -2.65 -17.16
N LEU A 29 -5.68 -1.85 -16.78
CA LEU A 29 -5.27 -0.67 -17.55
C LEU A 29 -4.01 -0.89 -18.39
N LYS A 30 -3.39 -2.08 -18.32
CA LYS A 30 -2.17 -2.47 -19.07
C LYS A 30 -1.09 -1.37 -19.09
N GLY A 31 -0.99 -0.56 -18.04
CA GLY A 31 -0.06 0.58 -17.98
C GLY A 31 -0.43 1.83 -18.80
N ASN A 32 -1.58 1.86 -19.49
CA ASN A 32 -2.03 3.00 -20.30
C ASN A 32 -2.71 4.12 -19.47
N PHE A 33 -2.99 3.89 -18.18
CA PHE A 33 -3.56 4.93 -17.33
C PHE A 33 -2.46 5.78 -16.71
N LEU A 34 -2.05 6.78 -17.48
CA LEU A 34 -1.13 7.82 -17.06
C LEU A 34 -1.89 8.92 -16.33
N LEU A 35 -2.14 8.74 -15.04
CA LEU A 35 -2.68 9.80 -14.18
C LEU A 35 -1.61 10.89 -14.06
N PHE A 36 -1.83 12.05 -14.69
CA PHE A 36 -0.88 13.17 -14.81
C PHE A 36 0.42 12.86 -15.58
N ASN A 37 0.38 11.98 -16.60
CA ASN A 37 1.59 11.61 -17.37
C ASN A 37 2.70 10.95 -16.53
N LYS A 38 2.41 10.57 -15.28
CA LYS A 38 3.35 9.88 -14.39
C LYS A 38 2.79 8.50 -14.03
N PRO A 39 3.47 7.41 -14.42
CA PRO A 39 2.99 6.05 -14.14
C PRO A 39 2.99 5.70 -12.63
N GLY A 40 3.69 6.47 -11.80
CA GLY A 40 3.81 6.24 -10.35
C GLY A 40 2.66 6.79 -9.49
N THR A 41 1.91 7.77 -9.98
CA THR A 41 0.87 8.51 -9.21
C THR A 41 -0.14 7.61 -8.48
N PRO A 42 -0.80 6.63 -9.14
CA PRO A 42 -1.82 5.82 -8.47
C PRO A 42 -1.27 4.92 -7.35
N TYR A 43 -0.04 4.44 -7.49
CA TYR A 43 0.61 3.63 -6.47
C TYR A 43 0.94 4.46 -5.22
N LEU A 44 1.33 5.73 -5.42
CA LEU A 44 1.53 6.69 -4.32
C LEU A 44 0.22 6.99 -3.57
N ILE A 45 -0.91 7.04 -4.28
CA ILE A 45 -2.24 7.19 -3.66
C ILE A 45 -2.55 5.99 -2.76
N ALA A 46 -2.30 4.76 -3.23
CA ALA A 46 -2.50 3.55 -2.43
C ALA A 46 -1.61 3.53 -1.17
N ILE A 47 -0.35 3.96 -1.28
CA ILE A 47 0.56 4.12 -0.13
C ILE A 47 -0.01 5.15 0.85
N GLY A 48 -0.44 6.32 0.36
CA GLY A 48 -1.03 7.38 1.19
C GLY A 48 -2.28 6.92 1.95
N LEU A 49 -3.17 6.17 1.29
CA LEU A 49 -4.34 5.59 1.94
C LEU A 49 -3.95 4.59 3.04
N ASN A 50 -2.95 3.73 2.81
CA ASN A 50 -2.44 2.81 3.82
C ASN A 50 -1.87 3.55 5.05
N LEU A 51 -1.19 4.69 4.87
CA LEU A 51 -0.72 5.52 5.96
C LEU A 51 -1.88 6.12 6.79
N LEU A 52 -3.00 6.48 6.14
CA LEU A 52 -4.21 6.91 6.86
C LEU A 52 -4.82 5.76 7.69
N ILE A 53 -4.83 4.54 7.16
CA ILE A 53 -5.27 3.35 7.90
C ILE A 53 -4.37 3.12 9.11
N ILE A 54 -3.05 3.21 8.95
CA ILE A 54 -2.08 3.13 10.07
C ILE A 54 -2.43 4.15 11.16
N ARG A 55 -2.66 5.42 10.78
CA ARG A 55 -3.04 6.47 11.73
C ARG A 55 -4.35 6.15 12.46
N TRP A 56 -5.33 5.58 11.77
CA TRP A 56 -6.62 5.24 12.38
C TRP A 56 -6.52 4.03 13.33
N TYR A 57 -5.81 2.97 12.93
CA TYR A 57 -5.58 1.79 13.78
C TYR A 57 -4.66 2.12 14.97
N GLY A 58 -3.71 3.04 14.80
CA GLY A 58 -2.88 3.57 15.89
C GLY A 58 -3.71 4.28 16.97
N LYS A 59 -4.71 5.10 16.57
CA LYS A 59 -5.64 5.71 17.53
C LYS A 59 -6.45 4.69 18.34
N LYS A 60 -6.67 3.48 17.79
CA LYS A 60 -7.37 2.37 18.44
C LYS A 60 -6.47 1.47 19.30
N LYS A 61 -5.19 1.84 19.51
CA LYS A 61 -4.18 1.04 20.23
C LYS A 61 -4.02 -0.38 19.65
N MET A 62 -4.16 -0.52 18.34
CA MET A 62 -3.98 -1.80 17.63
C MET A 62 -2.53 -1.95 17.14
N ASP A 63 -1.56 -1.86 18.05
CA ASP A 63 -0.14 -1.69 17.72
C ASP A 63 0.41 -2.82 16.85
N LYS A 64 0.01 -4.07 17.09
CA LYS A 64 0.47 -5.23 16.31
C LYS A 64 -0.09 -5.18 14.88
N ALA A 65 -1.36 -4.81 14.71
CA ALA A 65 -1.93 -4.64 13.38
C ALA A 65 -1.27 -3.48 12.63
N VAL A 66 -0.97 -2.37 13.33
CA VAL A 66 -0.25 -1.23 12.75
C VAL A 66 1.12 -1.66 12.23
N ILE A 67 1.89 -2.45 12.98
CA ILE A 67 3.18 -2.98 12.53
C ILE A 67 3.03 -3.80 11.24
N GLY A 68 2.01 -4.67 11.17
CA GLY A 68 1.73 -5.47 9.98
C GLY A 68 1.40 -4.61 8.74
N ILE A 69 0.53 -3.60 8.91
CA ILE A 69 0.15 -2.68 7.82
C ILE A 69 1.36 -1.85 7.39
N ALA A 70 2.15 -1.34 8.34
CA ALA A 70 3.35 -0.55 8.07
C ALA A 70 4.40 -1.35 7.29
N ALA A 71 4.67 -2.60 7.69
CA ALA A 71 5.62 -3.46 7.01
C ALA A 71 5.26 -3.68 5.53
N VAL A 72 3.98 -4.00 5.25
CA VAL A 72 3.51 -4.22 3.87
C VAL A 72 3.56 -2.92 3.07
N THR A 73 3.14 -1.81 3.66
CA THR A 73 3.18 -0.49 3.00
C THR A 73 4.61 -0.10 2.64
N PHE A 74 5.56 -0.38 3.53
CA PHE A 74 6.97 -0.10 3.30
C PHE A 74 7.57 -0.98 2.20
N MET A 75 7.31 -2.30 2.23
CA MET A 75 7.73 -3.21 1.15
C MET A 75 7.15 -2.80 -0.20
N PHE A 76 5.87 -2.43 -0.23
CA PHE A 76 5.21 -1.99 -1.46
C PHE A 76 5.82 -0.69 -1.98
N MET A 77 6.10 0.27 -1.10
CA MET A 77 6.77 1.51 -1.45
C MET A 77 8.16 1.27 -2.05
N ILE A 78 8.96 0.37 -1.47
CA ILE A 78 10.26 -0.03 -2.04
C ILE A 78 10.07 -0.62 -3.44
N ALA A 79 9.12 -1.55 -3.60
CA ALA A 79 8.85 -2.18 -4.90
C ALA A 79 8.48 -1.14 -5.97
N ILE A 80 7.55 -0.23 -5.66
CA ILE A 80 7.16 0.85 -6.59
C ILE A 80 8.31 1.80 -6.86
N PHE A 81 9.12 2.12 -5.84
CA PHE A 81 10.28 2.98 -6.00
C PHE A 81 11.29 2.39 -6.99
N VAL A 82 11.64 1.12 -6.81
CA VAL A 82 12.60 0.40 -7.67
C VAL A 82 12.04 0.15 -9.06
N PHE A 83 10.82 -0.36 -9.20
CA PHE A 83 10.30 -0.82 -10.49
C PHE A 83 9.58 0.26 -11.32
N LYS A 84 9.08 1.33 -10.70
CA LYS A 84 8.20 2.31 -11.38
C LYS A 84 8.66 3.77 -11.26
N LEU A 85 9.44 4.13 -10.24
CA LEU A 85 9.90 5.50 -10.01
C LEU A 85 11.38 5.72 -10.34
N GLN A 86 12.17 4.66 -10.56
CA GLN A 86 13.50 4.85 -11.12
C GLN A 86 13.37 5.39 -12.55
N PRO A 87 14.08 6.47 -12.91
CA PRO A 87 14.24 6.83 -14.31
C PRO A 87 14.93 5.65 -15.00
N ILE A 88 14.26 5.05 -15.97
CA ILE A 88 14.90 4.16 -16.93
C ILE A 88 16.09 4.94 -17.48
N ARG A 89 17.30 4.43 -17.20
CA ARG A 89 18.55 4.98 -17.69
C ARG A 89 18.73 4.61 -19.15
#